data_AF-A0A7J7M3P4-F1
#
_entry.id   AF-A0A7J7M3P4-F1
#
_cell.length_a   1.000
_cell.length_b   1.000
_cell.length_c   1.000
_cell.angle_alpha   90.00
_cell.angle_beta   90.00
_cell.angle_gamma   90.00
#
_symmetry.space_group_name_H-M   'P 1'
#
loop_
_entity.id
_entity.type
_entity.pdbx_description
1 polymer ?
#
loop_
_entity_poly.entity_id
_entity_poly.type
_entity_poly.pdbx_seq_one_letter_code
_entity_poly.pdbx_strand_id
1 'polypeptide(L)'
;MPEDAEFLDEADDAGMHWTETDFTCLVRVWVKTSVQTDGRTKGFNFYQKVNIAFNKDPECPIRRSCGSTKSQWYAINTQCIAYKEIVAQERFRNSSGKIEDQENDAHKIYRGLNGGNDFKHREAYKILAREPRWANLRDDGLNHAVNIPRNVARRTSDNSFPGNSVGSNNLSEDPDGSPTPQSVGPNSDLDGSLYEGGSRPIGQKLYKKNFLVQKVIDGVATSGSGIQTMLDELRLEKIQAKEEKERRREEAMQHWQAKIDFEQAKEDRKIMEKDLSTLSGHQLQYYLQRQAEIMGRLAMRGRPGT
;
A
#
# COMPACT_ATOMS: atom_id res chain seq x y z
N MET A 1 39.80 -2.11 29.77
CA MET A 1 38.55 -1.38 29.49
C MET A 1 38.54 -1.01 28.01
N PRO A 2 37.82 -1.79 27.20
CA PRO A 2 36.52 -1.30 26.74
C PRO A 2 35.41 -2.27 27.17
N GLU A 3 34.44 -1.71 27.88
CA GLU A 3 33.19 -2.33 28.28
C GLU A 3 32.17 -2.17 27.14
N ASP A 4 31.27 -3.16 27.06
CA ASP A 4 29.92 -3.10 26.49
C ASP A 4 29.74 -3.18 24.97
N ALA A 5 30.12 -4.32 24.41
CA ALA A 5 29.34 -4.91 23.33
C ALA A 5 28.18 -5.72 23.95
N GLU A 6 27.10 -5.03 24.35
CA GLU A 6 25.85 -5.68 24.75
C GLU A 6 25.33 -6.51 23.56
N PHE A 7 25.58 -7.80 23.64
CA PHE A 7 24.90 -8.83 22.88
C PHE A 7 23.40 -8.68 23.20
N LEU A 8 22.62 -8.23 22.22
CA LEU A 8 21.17 -8.10 22.36
C LEU A 8 20.59 -9.51 22.51
N ASP A 9 20.44 -9.94 23.75
CA ASP A 9 19.71 -11.14 24.11
C ASP A 9 18.36 -11.15 23.39
N GLU A 10 18.11 -12.27 22.73
CA GLU A 10 16.92 -12.58 21.99
C GLU A 10 15.76 -12.61 23.00
N ALA A 11 15.05 -11.48 23.13
CA ALA A 11 13.96 -11.34 24.09
C ALA A 11 12.91 -12.43 23.81
N ASP A 12 12.73 -13.33 24.77
CA ASP A 12 11.71 -14.38 24.77
C ASP A 12 10.32 -13.75 24.66
N ASP A 13 9.82 -13.58 23.43
CA ASP A 13 8.51 -13.02 23.06
C ASP A 13 7.35 -14.00 23.38
N ALA A 14 7.63 -15.08 24.13
CA ALA A 14 6.73 -16.21 24.37
C ALA A 14 5.77 -15.95 25.54
N GLY A 15 4.78 -15.07 25.33
CA GLY A 15 3.57 -15.04 26.16
C GLY A 15 3.05 -13.66 26.58
N MET A 16 3.75 -12.57 26.27
CA MET A 16 3.26 -11.23 26.63
C MET A 16 2.34 -10.66 25.56
N HIS A 17 1.06 -10.54 25.88
CA HIS A 17 0.07 -9.86 25.05
C HIS A 17 0.39 -8.38 24.90
N TRP A 18 0.06 -7.81 23.74
CA TRP A 18 0.17 -6.37 23.53
C TRP A 18 -0.97 -5.64 24.24
N THR A 19 -0.62 -4.57 24.95
CA THR A 19 -1.54 -3.71 25.70
C THR A 19 -1.81 -2.40 24.97
N GLU A 20 -2.83 -1.65 25.40
CA GLU A 20 -3.12 -0.32 24.85
C GLU A 20 -1.97 0.67 25.04
N THR A 21 -1.28 0.57 26.19
CA THR A 21 -0.05 1.33 26.46
C THR A 21 1.06 0.98 25.48
N ASP A 22 1.23 -0.30 25.12
CA ASP A 22 2.21 -0.73 24.12
C ASP A 22 1.90 -0.15 22.74
N PHE A 23 0.63 -0.21 22.32
CA PHE A 23 0.20 0.34 21.03
C PHE A 23 0.47 1.84 20.95
N THR A 24 0.13 2.55 22.02
CA THR A 24 0.32 4.00 22.12
C THR A 24 1.80 4.36 22.14
N CYS A 25 2.65 3.60 22.84
CA CYS A 25 4.10 3.80 22.83
C CYS A 25 4.68 3.55 21.43
N LEU A 26 4.30 2.43 20.79
CA LEU A 26 4.75 2.07 19.44
C LEU A 26 4.42 3.16 18.42
N VAL A 27 3.19 3.68 18.45
CA VAL A 27 2.75 4.76 17.56
C VAL A 27 3.55 6.04 17.81
N ARG A 28 3.77 6.43 19.06
CA ARG A 28 4.59 7.61 19.41
C ARG A 28 6.01 7.48 18.86
N VAL A 29 6.65 6.34 19.10
CA VAL A 29 8.01 6.08 18.61
C VAL A 29 8.06 6.08 17.09
N TRP A 30 7.07 5.48 16.43
CA TRP A 30 6.97 5.48 14.98
C TRP A 30 6.87 6.91 14.43
N VAL A 31 6.01 7.75 15.02
CA VAL A 31 5.85 9.16 14.60
C VAL A 31 7.16 9.91 14.78
N LYS A 32 7.79 9.85 15.96
CA LYS A 32 9.10 10.47 16.24
C LYS A 32 10.16 10.04 15.22
N THR A 33 10.25 8.74 14.94
CA THR A 33 11.22 8.18 13.99
C THR A 33 10.91 8.62 12.56
N SER A 34 9.63 8.68 12.18
CA SER A 34 9.20 9.07 10.85
C SER A 34 9.53 10.52 10.51
N VAL A 35 9.47 11.42 11.50
CA VAL A 35 9.84 12.83 11.36
C VAL A 35 11.36 12.98 11.17
N GLN A 36 12.15 12.19 11.90
CA GLN A 36 13.63 12.20 11.82
C GLN A 36 14.18 11.59 10.53
N THR A 37 13.37 10.84 9.78
CA THR A 37 13.77 10.26 8.50
C THR A 37 13.17 11.07 7.35
N ASP A 38 14.00 11.62 6.46
CA ASP A 38 13.60 12.46 5.32
C ASP A 38 12.87 11.71 4.19
N GLY A 39 12.12 10.65 4.51
CA GLY A 39 11.34 9.86 3.55
C GLY A 39 12.16 8.96 2.60
N ARG A 40 13.49 9.10 2.57
CA ARG A 40 14.39 8.35 1.66
C ARG A 40 14.80 6.96 2.14
N THR A 41 14.66 6.65 3.43
CA THR A 41 15.01 5.34 4.01
C THR A 41 13.75 4.52 4.33
N LYS A 42 12.94 4.21 3.31
CA LYS A 42 11.85 3.23 3.46
C LYS A 42 12.44 1.82 3.30
N GLY A 43 12.55 1.05 4.39
CA GLY A 43 13.11 -0.31 4.33
C GLY A 43 13.34 -0.96 5.70
N PHE A 44 14.02 -2.12 5.70
CA PHE A 44 14.37 -2.89 6.91
C PHE A 44 15.02 -2.04 8.02
N ASN A 45 15.91 -1.12 7.64
CA ASN A 45 16.61 -0.23 8.57
C ASN A 45 15.68 0.76 9.30
N PHE A 46 14.52 1.10 8.73
CA PHE A 46 13.56 1.99 9.40
C PHE A 46 12.93 1.31 10.61
N TYR A 47 12.40 0.09 10.42
CA TYR A 47 11.78 -0.66 11.51
C TYR A 47 12.80 -1.10 12.57
N GLN A 48 14.06 -1.29 12.20
CA GLN A 48 15.13 -1.45 13.20
C GLN A 48 15.30 -0.20 14.06
N LYS A 49 15.32 1.01 13.46
CA LYS A 49 15.36 2.26 14.23
C LYS A 49 14.15 2.43 15.14
N VAL A 50 12.95 2.14 14.63
CA VAL A 50 11.71 2.16 15.43
C VAL A 50 11.82 1.17 16.59
N ASN A 51 12.28 -0.05 16.36
CA ASN A 51 12.41 -1.06 17.40
C ASN A 51 13.47 -0.70 18.45
N ILE A 52 14.63 -0.18 18.03
CA ILE A 52 15.67 0.33 18.95
C ILE A 52 15.11 1.46 19.79
N ALA A 53 14.40 2.41 19.19
CA ALA A 53 13.79 3.52 19.92
C ALA A 53 12.68 3.04 20.86
N PHE A 54 11.87 2.05 20.46
CA PHE A 54 10.82 1.45 21.27
C PHE A 54 11.39 0.76 22.50
N ASN A 55 12.42 -0.07 22.33
CA ASN A 55 13.06 -0.78 23.44
C ASN A 55 13.90 0.12 24.36
N LYS A 56 14.19 1.36 23.95
CA LYS A 56 14.90 2.38 24.74
C LYS A 56 13.98 3.39 25.42
N ASP A 57 12.72 3.48 24.99
CA ASP A 57 11.77 4.44 25.57
C ASP A 57 11.30 3.91 26.94
N PRO A 58 11.52 4.65 28.05
CA PRO A 58 11.12 4.20 29.38
C PRO A 58 9.59 4.12 29.53
N GLU A 59 8.82 4.76 28.64
CA GLU A 59 7.36 4.66 28.61
C GLU A 59 6.86 3.37 27.93
N CYS A 60 7.74 2.62 27.27
CA CYS A 60 7.42 1.35 26.64
C CYS A 60 7.69 0.22 27.65
N PRO A 61 6.66 -0.50 28.12
CA PRO A 61 6.78 -1.37 29.29
C PRO A 61 7.51 -2.70 29.00
N ILE A 62 7.61 -3.12 27.73
CA ILE A 62 8.12 -4.44 27.36
C ILE A 62 9.06 -4.33 26.16
N ARG A 63 10.22 -5.00 26.23
CA ARG A 63 11.12 -5.16 25.08
C ARG A 63 10.53 -6.14 24.07
N ARG A 64 10.56 -5.76 22.79
CA ARG A 64 10.01 -6.57 21.69
C ARG A 64 11.02 -6.79 20.60
N SER A 65 10.86 -7.90 19.88
CA SER A 65 11.61 -8.15 18.65
C SER A 65 11.21 -7.16 17.55
N CYS A 66 12.14 -6.89 16.62
CA CYS A 66 11.85 -6.04 15.46
C CYS A 66 10.73 -6.61 14.58
N GLY A 67 10.65 -7.94 14.47
CA GLY A 67 9.58 -8.64 13.75
C GLY A 67 8.21 -8.41 14.38
N SER A 68 8.10 -8.60 15.69
CA SER A 68 6.88 -8.37 16.47
C SER A 68 6.42 -6.92 16.38
N THR A 69 7.34 -5.97 16.60
CA THR A 69 7.08 -4.52 16.52
C THR A 69 6.56 -4.11 15.13
N LYS A 70 7.19 -4.63 14.07
CA LYS A 70 6.80 -4.36 12.69
C LYS A 70 5.42 -4.93 12.38
N SER A 71 5.18 -6.20 12.73
CA SER A 71 3.89 -6.87 12.53
C SER A 71 2.77 -6.11 13.22
N GLN A 72 3.00 -5.73 14.47
CA GLN A 72 2.02 -5.00 15.27
C GLN A 72 1.72 -3.62 14.72
N TRP A 73 2.73 -2.90 14.22
CA TRP A 73 2.52 -1.62 13.55
C TRP A 73 1.57 -1.76 12.35
N TYR A 74 1.75 -2.78 11.51
CA TYR A 74 0.85 -2.99 10.37
C TYR A 74 -0.59 -3.27 10.81
N ALA A 75 -0.77 -4.08 11.85
CA ALA A 75 -2.08 -4.36 12.41
C ALA A 75 -2.79 -3.08 12.90
N ILE A 76 -2.10 -2.28 13.74
CA ILE A 76 -2.62 -1.00 14.26
C ILE A 76 -2.95 -0.07 13.11
N ASN A 77 -2.01 0.12 12.17
CA ASN A 77 -2.15 1.06 11.07
C ASN A 77 -3.33 0.70 10.17
N THR A 78 -3.53 -0.59 9.88
CA THR A 78 -4.65 -1.07 9.06
C THR A 78 -5.99 -0.75 9.74
N GLN A 79 -6.10 -1.03 11.04
CA GLN A 79 -7.31 -0.73 11.80
C GLN A 79 -7.56 0.79 11.91
N CYS A 80 -6.50 1.59 12.11
CA CYS A 80 -6.61 3.04 12.18
C CYS A 80 -7.00 3.68 10.85
N ILE A 81 -6.53 3.14 9.71
CA ILE A 81 -6.94 3.59 8.38
C ILE A 81 -8.42 3.29 8.16
N ALA A 82 -8.87 2.06 8.42
CA ALA A 82 -10.28 1.71 8.31
C ALA A 82 -11.17 2.59 9.21
N TYR A 83 -10.74 2.85 10.44
CA TYR A 83 -11.46 3.73 11.36
C TYR A 83 -11.49 5.18 10.85
N LYS A 84 -10.39 5.69 10.30
CA LYS A 84 -10.30 7.02 9.69
C LYS A 84 -11.34 7.20 8.57
N GLU A 85 -11.53 6.19 7.72
CA GLU A 85 -12.51 6.24 6.64
C GLU A 85 -13.94 6.33 7.18
N ILE A 86 -14.27 5.55 8.22
CA ILE A 86 -15.58 5.59 8.87
C ILE A 86 -15.83 6.96 9.51
N VAL A 87 -14.84 7.50 10.22
CA VAL A 87 -14.93 8.85 10.81
C VAL A 87 -15.13 9.91 9.71
N ALA A 88 -14.45 9.79 8.56
CA ALA A 88 -14.62 10.72 7.45
C ALA A 88 -16.03 10.62 6.82
N GLN A 89 -16.56 9.40 6.65
CA GLN A 89 -17.92 9.18 6.18
C GLN A 89 -18.95 9.79 7.14
N GLU A 90 -18.76 9.60 8.45
CA GLU A 90 -19.71 10.09 9.45
C GLU A 90 -19.67 11.62 9.58
N ARG A 91 -18.49 12.23 9.52
CA ARG A 91 -18.34 13.70 9.47
C ARG A 91 -19.01 14.31 8.25
N PHE A 92 -18.99 13.60 7.12
CA PHE A 92 -19.69 14.04 5.91
C PHE A 92 -21.22 13.93 6.05
N ARG A 93 -21.72 12.89 6.74
CA ARG A 93 -23.15 12.69 6.97
C ARG A 93 -23.73 13.66 8.01
N ASN A 94 -23.00 13.91 9.09
CA ASN A 94 -23.45 14.71 10.23
C ASN A 94 -22.62 15.99 10.40
N SER A 95 -22.50 16.78 9.34
CA SER A 95 -21.67 17.98 9.29
C SER A 95 -22.04 19.08 10.31
N SER A 96 -23.22 19.02 10.93
CA SER A 96 -23.69 19.92 11.98
C SER A 96 -23.63 19.35 13.41
N GLY A 97 -23.21 18.09 13.58
CA GLY A 97 -23.15 17.42 14.88
C GLY A 97 -21.92 17.81 15.73
N LYS A 98 -21.99 17.56 17.04
CA LYS A 98 -20.80 17.68 17.92
C LYS A 98 -19.78 16.61 17.52
N ILE A 99 -18.49 16.96 17.61
CA ILE A 99 -17.38 16.06 17.26
C ILE A 99 -17.44 14.76 18.10
N GLU A 100 -17.82 14.86 19.37
CA GLU A 100 -17.95 13.70 20.27
C GLU A 100 -19.05 12.74 19.83
N ASP A 101 -20.19 13.27 19.36
CA ASP A 101 -21.30 12.45 18.86
C ASP A 101 -20.91 11.73 17.57
N GLN A 102 -20.20 12.43 16.67
CA GLN A 102 -19.66 11.85 15.44
C GLN A 102 -18.65 10.72 15.71
N GLU A 103 -17.80 10.87 16.73
CA GLU A 103 -16.88 9.80 17.14
C GLU A 103 -17.63 8.61 17.72
N ASN A 104 -18.62 8.84 18.57
CA ASN A 104 -19.44 7.77 19.15
C ASN A 104 -20.20 6.99 18.07
N ASP A 105 -20.72 7.68 17.05
CA ASP A 105 -21.39 7.03 15.92
C ASP A 105 -20.41 6.28 15.01
N ALA A 106 -19.22 6.83 14.76
CA ALA A 106 -18.16 6.12 14.05
C ALA A 106 -17.74 4.83 14.78
N HIS A 107 -17.68 4.84 16.12
CA HIS A 107 -17.43 3.65 16.93
C HIS A 107 -18.52 2.58 16.77
N LYS A 108 -19.80 2.98 16.79
CA LYS A 108 -20.92 2.05 16.56
C LYS A 108 -20.85 1.40 15.17
N ILE A 109 -20.53 2.19 14.14
CA ILE A 109 -20.40 1.70 12.77
C ILE A 109 -19.22 0.72 12.67
N TYR A 110 -18.06 1.06 13.23
CA TYR A 110 -16.90 0.17 13.24
C TYR A 110 -17.20 -1.17 13.91
N ARG A 111 -17.85 -1.15 15.08
CA ARG A 111 -18.29 -2.35 15.80
C ARG A 111 -19.22 -3.20 14.92
N GLY A 112 -20.17 -2.58 14.23
CA GLY A 112 -21.12 -3.25 13.34
C GLY A 112 -20.43 -3.94 12.15
N LEU A 113 -19.41 -3.32 11.57
CA LEU A 113 -18.66 -3.89 10.44
C LEU A 113 -17.68 -5.00 10.87
N ASN A 114 -17.14 -4.92 12.08
CA ASN A 114 -16.10 -5.84 12.56
C ASN A 114 -16.63 -6.99 13.43
N GLY A 115 -17.87 -7.41 13.18
CA GLY A 115 -18.47 -8.57 13.86
C GLY A 115 -18.63 -8.38 15.37
N GLY A 116 -18.88 -7.15 15.82
CA GLY A 116 -19.03 -6.82 17.23
C GLY A 116 -17.72 -6.47 17.96
N ASN A 117 -16.58 -6.49 17.27
CA ASN A 117 -15.30 -6.11 17.88
C ASN A 117 -15.17 -4.59 18.02
N ASP A 118 -14.83 -4.15 19.24
CA ASP A 118 -14.52 -2.76 19.52
C ASP A 118 -13.19 -2.32 18.90
N PHE A 119 -13.13 -1.04 18.55
CA PHE A 119 -11.89 -0.41 18.14
C PHE A 119 -10.96 -0.22 19.35
N LYS A 120 -9.85 -0.98 19.39
CA LYS A 120 -8.93 -1.04 20.54
C LYS A 120 -7.79 -0.03 20.50
N HIS A 121 -7.73 0.82 19.47
CA HIS A 121 -6.58 1.69 19.20
C HIS A 121 -6.95 3.18 19.26
N ARG A 122 -7.76 3.57 20.25
CA ARG A 122 -8.30 4.94 20.33
C ARG A 122 -7.20 5.99 20.53
N GLU A 123 -6.33 5.78 21.51
CA GLU A 123 -5.25 6.73 21.80
C GLU A 123 -4.19 6.73 20.68
N ALA A 124 -3.86 5.56 20.15
CA ALA A 124 -3.02 5.41 18.96
C ALA A 124 -3.57 6.20 17.76
N TYR A 125 -4.88 6.11 17.48
CA TYR A 125 -5.52 6.87 16.42
C TYR A 125 -5.43 8.38 16.64
N LYS A 126 -5.68 8.88 17.86
CA LYS A 126 -5.58 10.31 18.17
C LYS A 126 -4.18 10.87 17.88
N ILE A 127 -3.13 10.09 18.19
CA ILE A 127 -1.75 10.48 17.87
C ILE A 127 -1.54 10.52 16.36
N LEU A 128 -1.95 9.47 15.64
CA LEU A 128 -1.79 9.38 14.19
C LEU A 128 -2.57 10.47 13.44
N ALA A 129 -3.79 10.79 13.88
CA ALA A 129 -4.64 11.79 13.27
C ALA A 129 -4.07 13.21 13.34
N ARG A 130 -3.19 13.48 14.31
CA ARG A 130 -2.47 14.76 14.45
C ARG A 130 -1.25 14.85 13.52
N GLU A 131 -0.72 13.72 13.06
CA GLU A 131 0.44 13.68 12.19
C GLU A 131 0.04 13.96 10.73
N PRO A 132 0.43 15.10 10.13
CA PRO A 132 -0.03 15.49 8.81
C PRO A 132 0.39 14.51 7.71
N ARG A 133 1.55 13.85 7.86
CA ARG A 133 2.02 12.83 6.91
C ARG A 133 1.11 11.61 6.87
N TRP A 134 0.53 11.22 8.00
CA TRP A 134 -0.40 10.09 8.09
C TRP A 134 -1.83 10.52 7.77
N ALA A 135 -2.23 11.70 8.25
CA ALA A 135 -3.55 12.27 7.97
C ALA A 135 -3.78 12.51 6.47
N ASN A 136 -2.74 12.89 5.72
CA ASN A 136 -2.80 13.10 4.27
C ASN A 136 -2.39 11.88 3.44
N LEU A 137 -2.12 10.74 4.08
CA LEU A 137 -1.82 9.50 3.36
C LEU A 137 -3.05 9.15 2.50
N ARG A 138 -2.93 9.38 1.19
CA ARG A 138 -3.87 8.87 0.20
C ARG A 138 -3.66 7.37 0.09
N ASP A 139 -4.74 6.70 -0.27
CA ASP A 139 -5.05 5.27 -0.35
C ASP A 139 -4.08 4.36 -1.14
N ASP A 140 -2.82 4.74 -1.27
CA ASP A 140 -1.83 4.08 -2.11
C ASP A 140 -1.25 2.84 -1.38
N GLY A 141 -2.06 1.79 -1.26
CA GLY A 141 -1.56 0.42 -1.23
C GLY A 141 -1.90 -0.48 -0.02
N LEU A 142 -2.84 -0.11 0.87
CA LEU A 142 -3.26 -0.97 2.00
C LEU A 142 -4.73 -1.45 1.94
N ASN A 143 -5.49 -1.06 0.91
CA ASN A 143 -6.92 -1.35 0.77
C ASN A 143 -7.31 -2.77 0.34
N HIS A 144 -6.41 -3.75 0.47
CA HIS A 144 -6.76 -5.15 0.17
C HIS A 144 -7.30 -5.93 1.38
N ALA A 145 -7.39 -5.34 2.57
CA ALA A 145 -7.71 -6.08 3.79
C ALA A 145 -9.06 -5.75 4.44
N VAL A 146 -9.79 -4.71 4.00
CA VAL A 146 -11.09 -4.37 4.60
C VAL A 146 -12.16 -4.25 3.52
N ASN A 147 -13.00 -5.27 3.43
CA ASN A 147 -14.28 -5.22 2.71
C ASN A 147 -15.19 -4.21 3.43
N ILE A 148 -14.97 -2.92 3.22
CA ILE A 148 -16.01 -1.93 3.47
C ILE A 148 -16.88 -1.91 2.21
N PRO A 149 -18.13 -2.40 2.25
CA PRO A 149 -19.02 -2.28 1.10
C PRO A 149 -19.27 -0.80 0.82
N ARG A 150 -18.63 -0.26 -0.23
CA ARG A 150 -18.97 1.03 -0.81
C ARG A 150 -20.32 0.90 -1.52
N ASN A 151 -21.40 0.98 -0.75
CA ASN A 151 -22.73 1.20 -1.28
C ASN A 151 -23.35 2.41 -0.58
N VAL A 152 -23.46 3.51 -1.32
CA VAL A 152 -24.65 4.39 -1.46
C VAL A 152 -24.20 5.74 -2.06
N ALA A 153 -24.63 5.95 -3.31
CA ALA A 153 -24.99 7.20 -3.97
C ALA A 153 -24.01 8.39 -4.00
N ARG A 154 -23.44 8.63 -5.19
CA ARG A 154 -23.47 9.96 -5.81
C ARG A 154 -24.02 9.86 -7.23
N ARG A 155 -25.34 10.00 -7.35
CA ARG A 155 -25.96 10.57 -8.55
C ARG A 155 -26.11 12.07 -8.30
N THR A 156 -25.29 12.84 -8.98
CA THR A 156 -25.66 14.17 -9.47
C THR A 156 -25.20 14.22 -10.92
N SER A 157 -26.13 13.89 -11.83
CA SER A 157 -26.18 14.49 -13.16
C SER A 157 -26.55 15.98 -12.95
N ASP A 158 -26.24 16.97 -13.78
CA ASP A 158 -26.00 17.13 -15.21
C ASP A 158 -25.02 18.33 -15.34
N ASN A 159 -24.22 18.61 -16.38
CA ASN A 159 -24.51 18.60 -17.80
C ASN A 159 -23.16 18.72 -18.54
N SER A 160 -22.88 17.80 -19.44
CA SER A 160 -21.97 18.01 -20.57
C SER A 160 -22.72 18.73 -21.69
N PHE A 161 -22.03 19.53 -22.53
CA PHE A 161 -22.11 19.47 -24.01
C PHE A 161 -21.20 20.55 -24.68
N PRO A 162 -20.87 20.39 -25.99
CA PRO A 162 -19.57 20.72 -26.58
C PRO A 162 -19.65 21.72 -27.76
N GLY A 163 -18.50 22.08 -28.35
CA GLY A 163 -18.39 22.31 -29.80
C GLY A 163 -18.05 23.71 -30.34
N ASN A 164 -16.93 23.73 -31.08
CA ASN A 164 -16.64 24.46 -32.33
C ASN A 164 -16.28 25.97 -32.38
N SER A 165 -15.10 26.22 -33.00
CA SER A 165 -14.88 26.98 -34.25
C SER A 165 -14.02 28.28 -34.22
N VAL A 166 -12.80 28.15 -34.80
CA VAL A 166 -12.14 28.98 -35.85
C VAL A 166 -11.78 30.47 -35.63
N GLY A 167 -10.52 30.79 -35.95
CA GLY A 167 -9.98 32.11 -36.37
C GLY A 167 -8.55 32.35 -35.86
N SER A 168 -7.46 31.90 -36.51
CA SER A 168 -6.73 32.40 -37.71
C SER A 168 -6.00 33.75 -37.55
N ASN A 169 -4.71 33.73 -37.96
CA ASN A 169 -3.78 34.82 -38.38
C ASN A 169 -2.99 35.54 -37.26
N ASN A 170 -1.68 35.87 -37.32
CA ASN A 170 -0.57 35.82 -38.29
C ASN A 170 0.75 36.00 -37.47
N LEU A 171 1.90 35.33 -37.72
CA LEU A 171 2.93 35.48 -38.79
C LEU A 171 3.90 36.68 -38.62
N SER A 172 5.18 36.39 -38.28
CA SER A 172 6.47 37.01 -38.74
C SER A 172 7.63 36.41 -37.87
N GLU A 173 8.51 35.51 -38.35
CA GLU A 173 9.74 35.66 -39.20
C GLU A 173 10.82 36.57 -38.52
N ASP A 174 11.85 36.01 -37.83
CA ASP A 174 13.16 35.48 -38.30
C ASP A 174 14.23 36.59 -38.51
N PRO A 175 15.56 36.34 -38.63
CA PRO A 175 16.45 35.31 -38.03
C PRO A 175 17.86 35.88 -37.64
N ASP A 176 18.81 34.98 -37.32
CA ASP A 176 20.25 34.99 -37.73
C ASP A 176 21.32 34.93 -36.61
N GLY A 177 22.35 34.11 -36.85
CA GLY A 177 23.58 34.05 -36.05
C GLY A 177 24.08 32.65 -35.65
N SER A 178 24.56 31.88 -36.62
CA SER A 178 25.12 30.51 -36.52
C SER A 178 26.60 30.48 -35.96
N PRO A 179 27.47 29.45 -36.12
CA PRO A 179 27.77 28.40 -35.13
C PRO A 179 29.29 28.08 -34.85
N THR A 180 29.59 27.34 -33.75
CA THR A 180 30.74 26.37 -33.51
C THR A 180 32.21 26.86 -33.67
N PRO A 181 33.33 26.13 -33.29
CA PRO A 181 33.53 24.67 -33.07
C PRO A 181 34.52 24.17 -31.95
N GLN A 182 34.47 22.83 -31.73
CA GLN A 182 35.47 21.80 -31.32
C GLN A 182 36.83 22.12 -30.65
N SER A 183 37.25 21.27 -29.69
CA SER A 183 38.62 20.67 -29.66
C SER A 183 38.76 19.46 -28.69
N VAL A 184 39.82 18.69 -28.93
CA VAL A 184 40.25 17.31 -28.63
C VAL A 184 40.80 17.01 -27.20
N GLY A 185 40.89 15.70 -26.82
CA GLY A 185 41.56 15.14 -25.61
C GLY A 185 43.10 15.28 -25.60
N PRO A 186 43.95 14.54 -24.81
CA PRO A 186 43.80 13.17 -24.22
C PRO A 186 44.50 12.93 -22.82
N ASN A 187 44.57 11.65 -22.41
CA ASN A 187 45.16 10.93 -21.23
C ASN A 187 46.40 11.49 -20.49
N SER A 188 46.54 11.14 -19.19
CA SER A 188 47.76 10.53 -18.60
C SER A 188 47.59 10.03 -17.16
N ASP A 189 48.15 8.84 -16.92
CA ASP A 189 48.42 8.18 -15.63
C ASP A 189 49.60 8.81 -14.87
N LEU A 190 49.67 8.50 -13.57
CA LEU A 190 50.78 8.54 -12.56
C LEU A 190 50.30 9.26 -11.28
N ASP A 191 50.65 8.94 -10.04
CA ASP A 191 51.20 7.81 -9.29
C ASP A 191 51.45 8.39 -7.86
N GLY A 192 51.37 7.57 -6.81
CA GLY A 192 52.06 7.83 -5.54
C GLY A 192 51.34 8.61 -4.43
N SER A 193 50.73 7.89 -3.47
CA SER A 193 51.06 8.11 -2.04
C SER A 193 50.50 7.00 -1.14
N LEU A 194 51.44 6.29 -0.53
CA LEU A 194 51.33 5.23 0.47
C LEU A 194 51.03 5.85 1.86
N TYR A 195 50.00 5.41 2.58
CA TYR A 195 50.02 5.20 4.04
C TYR A 195 48.80 4.38 4.51
N GLU A 196 49.07 3.52 5.48
CA GLU A 196 48.23 2.51 6.13
C GLU A 196 46.99 3.07 6.85
N GLY A 197 46.04 2.15 7.10
CA GLY A 197 45.26 2.16 8.34
C GLY A 197 43.83 2.65 8.23
N GLY A 198 42.87 1.72 8.19
CA GLY A 198 41.46 2.05 8.44
C GLY A 198 40.46 1.07 7.83
N SER A 199 40.40 -0.14 8.40
CA SER A 199 39.31 -1.10 8.16
C SER A 199 37.96 -0.46 8.41
N ARG A 200 37.26 -0.07 7.34
CA ARG A 200 35.85 0.31 7.41
C ARG A 200 35.00 -0.97 7.55
N PRO A 201 33.98 -1.01 8.41
CA PRO A 201 33.14 -2.19 8.54
C PRO A 201 32.35 -2.39 7.24
N ILE A 202 32.78 -3.40 6.49
CA ILE A 202 32.22 -3.83 5.21
C ILE A 202 30.78 -4.29 5.44
N GLY A 203 29.85 -3.63 4.76
CA GLY A 203 28.41 -3.82 4.93
C GLY A 203 27.96 -5.27 4.72
N GLN A 204 26.99 -5.69 5.52
CA GLN A 204 26.35 -7.01 5.59
C GLN A 204 25.90 -7.62 4.23
N LYS A 205 25.81 -6.82 3.16
CA LYS A 205 25.55 -7.30 1.80
C LYS A 205 26.73 -8.08 1.21
N LEU A 206 27.97 -7.73 1.55
CA LEU A 206 29.14 -8.55 1.17
C LEU A 206 29.22 -9.80 2.04
N TYR A 207 28.76 -9.76 3.30
CA TYR A 207 28.78 -10.93 4.18
C TYR A 207 27.82 -12.02 3.74
N LYS A 208 26.61 -11.70 3.24
CA LYS A 208 25.72 -12.74 2.66
C LYS A 208 26.26 -13.30 1.35
N LYS A 209 26.91 -12.48 0.53
CA LYS A 209 27.53 -12.93 -0.72
C LYS A 209 28.78 -13.79 -0.42
N ASN A 210 29.58 -13.39 0.56
CA ASN A 210 30.76 -14.11 1.01
C ASN A 210 30.39 -15.33 1.86
N PHE A 211 29.28 -15.36 2.60
CA PHE A 211 28.79 -16.54 3.31
C PHE A 211 28.23 -17.58 2.33
N LEU A 212 27.55 -17.15 1.26
CA LEU A 212 27.18 -18.07 0.17
C LEU A 212 28.42 -18.58 -0.56
N VAL A 213 29.41 -17.72 -0.82
CA VAL A 213 30.68 -18.10 -1.45
C VAL A 213 31.54 -18.98 -0.52
N GLN A 214 31.53 -18.75 0.80
CA GLN A 214 32.26 -19.55 1.78
C GLN A 214 31.59 -20.90 2.00
N LYS A 215 30.25 -20.95 2.04
CA LYS A 215 29.49 -22.22 2.05
C LYS A 215 29.65 -23.01 0.76
N VAL A 216 29.89 -22.31 -0.36
CA VAL A 216 30.31 -22.94 -1.62
C VAL A 216 31.75 -23.45 -1.51
N ILE A 217 32.70 -22.67 -0.98
CA ILE A 217 34.11 -23.07 -0.79
C ILE A 217 34.27 -24.25 0.18
N ASP A 218 33.52 -24.28 1.28
CA ASP A 218 33.52 -25.39 2.24
C ASP A 218 32.79 -26.64 1.69
N GLY A 219 32.07 -26.51 0.57
CA GLY A 219 31.53 -27.60 -0.24
C GLY A 219 32.36 -27.93 -1.51
N VAL A 220 33.45 -27.19 -1.78
CA VAL A 220 34.32 -27.32 -2.96
C VAL A 220 35.39 -28.40 -2.74
N ALA A 221 34.94 -29.61 -2.43
CA ALA A 221 35.71 -30.82 -2.71
C ALA A 221 35.16 -31.62 -3.90
N THR A 222 34.06 -31.15 -4.54
CA THR A 222 33.37 -31.93 -5.57
C THR A 222 32.96 -31.08 -6.77
N SER A 223 33.78 -31.16 -7.81
CA SER A 223 33.48 -30.97 -9.25
C SER A 223 32.55 -29.80 -9.65
N GLY A 224 33.11 -28.75 -10.24
CA GLY A 224 32.44 -27.52 -10.70
C GLY A 224 31.31 -27.66 -11.74
N SER A 225 30.90 -28.87 -12.11
CA SER A 225 29.71 -29.11 -12.94
C SER A 225 28.39 -29.05 -12.15
N GLY A 226 28.38 -29.42 -10.87
CA GLY A 226 27.14 -29.49 -10.07
C GLY A 226 26.63 -28.14 -9.55
N ILE A 227 27.51 -27.14 -9.46
CA ILE A 227 27.16 -25.79 -8.98
C ILE A 227 26.40 -25.03 -10.06
N GLN A 228 26.83 -25.15 -11.32
CA GLN A 228 26.19 -24.48 -12.44
C GLN A 228 24.77 -25.02 -12.68
N THR A 229 24.59 -26.35 -12.58
CA THR A 229 23.28 -26.99 -12.70
C THR A 229 22.33 -26.56 -11.58
N MET A 230 22.80 -26.49 -10.33
CA MET A 230 21.98 -25.99 -9.22
C MET A 230 21.58 -24.52 -9.38
N LEU A 231 22.47 -23.66 -9.92
CA LEU A 231 22.15 -22.25 -10.14
C LEU A 231 21.10 -22.06 -11.25
N ASP A 232 21.18 -22.86 -12.31
CA ASP A 232 20.22 -22.80 -13.41
C ASP A 232 18.86 -23.40 -13.02
N GLU A 233 18.84 -24.44 -12.18
CA GLU A 233 17.63 -24.99 -11.57
C GLU A 233 16.90 -23.95 -10.70
N LEU A 234 17.65 -23.21 -9.86
CA LEU A 234 17.11 -22.15 -9.00
C LEU A 234 16.58 -20.95 -9.80
N ARG A 235 17.17 -20.67 -10.97
CA ARG A 235 16.66 -19.65 -11.92
C ARG A 235 15.36 -20.11 -12.56
N LEU A 236 15.27 -21.37 -12.97
CA LEU A 236 14.09 -21.95 -13.58
C LEU A 236 12.92 -21.98 -12.58
N GLU A 237 13.17 -22.41 -11.34
CA GLU A 237 12.19 -22.40 -10.26
C GLU A 237 11.66 -20.99 -9.98
N LYS A 238 12.54 -19.99 -9.99
CA LYS A 238 12.16 -18.59 -9.78
C LYS A 238 11.29 -18.04 -10.93
N ILE A 239 11.52 -18.49 -12.16
CA ILE A 239 10.69 -18.12 -13.31
C ILE A 239 9.31 -18.79 -13.18
N GLN A 240 9.28 -20.09 -12.90
CA GLN A 240 8.04 -20.85 -12.71
C GLN A 240 7.20 -20.30 -11.55
N ALA A 241 7.82 -19.98 -10.42
CA ALA A 241 7.13 -19.38 -9.28
C ALA A 241 6.55 -17.99 -9.61
N LYS A 242 7.20 -17.24 -10.51
CA LYS A 242 6.69 -15.95 -10.98
C LYS A 242 5.51 -16.12 -11.93
N GLU A 243 5.60 -17.06 -12.87
CA GLU A 243 4.52 -17.40 -13.81
C GLU A 243 3.30 -17.95 -13.09
N GLU A 244 3.48 -18.85 -12.13
CA GLU A 244 2.37 -19.42 -11.36
C GLU A 244 1.67 -18.36 -10.50
N LYS A 245 2.44 -17.42 -9.94
CA LYS A 245 1.89 -16.28 -9.20
C LYS A 245 1.08 -15.36 -10.11
N GLU A 246 1.54 -15.16 -11.34
CA GLU A 246 0.81 -14.33 -12.32
C GLU A 246 -0.47 -15.04 -12.77
N ARG A 247 -0.41 -16.34 -13.06
CA ARG A 247 -1.60 -17.16 -13.38
C ARG A 247 -2.64 -17.09 -12.26
N ARG A 248 -2.22 -17.23 -11.00
CA ARG A 248 -3.13 -17.08 -9.85
C ARG A 248 -3.76 -15.69 -9.74
N ARG A 249 -3.06 -14.63 -10.15
CA ARG A 249 -3.63 -13.28 -10.19
C ARG A 249 -4.65 -13.14 -11.32
N GLU A 250 -4.34 -13.68 -12.49
CA GLU A 250 -5.27 -13.68 -13.63
C GLU A 250 -6.55 -14.45 -13.30
N GLU A 251 -6.43 -15.67 -12.74
CA GLU A 251 -7.57 -16.46 -12.27
C GLU A 251 -8.39 -15.70 -11.21
N ALA A 252 -7.72 -15.03 -10.26
CA ALA A 252 -8.40 -14.23 -9.25
C ALA A 252 -9.13 -13.01 -9.85
N MET A 253 -8.52 -12.33 -10.82
CA MET A 253 -9.16 -11.22 -11.55
C MET A 253 -10.37 -11.71 -12.35
N GLN A 254 -10.25 -12.84 -13.04
CA GLN A 254 -11.36 -13.45 -13.80
C GLN A 254 -12.51 -13.85 -12.87
N HIS A 255 -12.21 -14.50 -11.74
CA HIS A 255 -13.23 -14.88 -10.76
C HIS A 255 -13.92 -13.65 -10.15
N TRP A 256 -13.16 -12.60 -9.84
CA TRP A 256 -13.71 -11.33 -9.35
C TRP A 256 -14.61 -10.65 -10.38
N GLN A 257 -14.17 -10.61 -11.64
CA GLN A 257 -14.96 -10.05 -12.74
C GLN A 257 -16.25 -10.85 -12.97
N ALA A 258 -16.17 -12.17 -12.98
CA ALA A 258 -17.34 -13.06 -13.09
C ALA A 258 -18.34 -12.84 -11.95
N LYS A 259 -17.86 -12.59 -10.73
CA LYS A 259 -18.72 -12.28 -9.58
C LYS A 259 -19.47 -10.96 -9.79
N ILE A 260 -18.80 -9.92 -10.28
CA ILE A 260 -19.42 -8.62 -10.59
C ILE A 260 -20.48 -8.80 -11.68
N ASP A 261 -20.15 -9.50 -12.76
CA ASP A 261 -21.09 -9.73 -13.86
C ASP A 261 -22.31 -10.55 -13.38
N PHE A 262 -22.12 -11.53 -12.50
CA PHE A 262 -23.20 -12.29 -11.89
C PHE A 262 -24.12 -11.43 -11.01
N GLU A 263 -23.54 -10.59 -10.15
CA GLU A 263 -24.30 -9.66 -9.31
C GLU A 263 -25.09 -8.65 -10.16
N GLN A 264 -24.46 -8.09 -11.19
CA GLN A 264 -25.12 -7.19 -12.13
C GLN A 264 -26.28 -7.88 -12.87
N ALA A 265 -26.08 -9.11 -13.34
CA ALA A 265 -27.13 -9.87 -14.03
C ALA A 265 -28.31 -10.19 -13.10
N LYS A 266 -28.05 -10.43 -11.81
CA LYS A 266 -29.09 -10.64 -10.80
C LYS A 266 -29.92 -9.39 -10.55
N GLU A 267 -29.28 -8.22 -10.46
CA GLU A 267 -29.97 -6.94 -10.31
C GLU A 267 -30.78 -6.58 -11.56
N ASP A 268 -30.19 -6.75 -12.74
CA ASP A 268 -30.86 -6.50 -14.02
C ASP A 268 -32.12 -7.38 -14.15
N ARG A 269 -32.04 -8.66 -13.76
CA ARG A 269 -33.21 -9.55 -13.72
C ARG A 269 -34.30 -9.04 -12.77
N LYS A 270 -33.91 -8.62 -11.56
CA LYS A 270 -34.86 -8.07 -10.57
C LYS A 270 -35.58 -6.81 -11.09
N ILE A 271 -34.90 -5.98 -11.87
CA ILE A 271 -35.47 -4.78 -12.50
C ILE A 271 -36.42 -5.17 -13.64
N MET A 272 -36.05 -6.16 -14.45
CA MET A 272 -36.87 -6.67 -15.55
C MET A 272 -38.15 -7.36 -15.08
N GLU A 273 -38.10 -8.09 -13.96
CA GLU A 273 -39.24 -8.84 -13.39
C GLU A 273 -40.14 -7.98 -12.48
N LYS A 274 -39.79 -6.71 -12.25
CA LYS A 274 -40.56 -5.84 -11.35
C LYS A 274 -41.93 -5.53 -11.97
N ASP A 275 -43.00 -5.93 -11.29
CA ASP A 275 -44.35 -5.48 -11.63
C ASP A 275 -44.46 -3.96 -11.46
N LEU A 276 -44.93 -3.30 -12.51
CA LEU A 276 -45.01 -1.85 -12.63
C LEU A 276 -46.42 -1.32 -12.42
N SER A 277 -47.43 -2.19 -12.34
CA SER A 277 -48.85 -1.83 -12.31
C SER A 277 -49.25 -0.99 -11.08
N THR A 278 -48.54 -1.13 -9.96
CA THR A 278 -48.83 -0.45 -8.70
C THR A 278 -47.90 0.73 -8.40
N LEU A 279 -47.04 1.13 -9.34
CA LEU A 279 -46.02 2.15 -9.11
C LEU A 279 -46.55 3.57 -9.40
N SER A 280 -46.04 4.54 -8.64
CA SER A 280 -46.29 5.96 -8.92
C SER A 280 -45.66 6.37 -10.27
N GLY A 281 -46.22 7.39 -10.94
CA GLY A 281 -45.79 7.77 -12.30
C GLY A 281 -44.28 8.05 -12.44
N HIS A 282 -43.67 8.67 -11.43
CA HIS A 282 -42.22 8.91 -11.42
C HIS A 282 -41.40 7.62 -11.29
N GLN A 283 -41.82 6.70 -10.42
CA GLN A 283 -41.17 5.40 -10.25
C GLN A 283 -41.33 4.52 -11.49
N LEU A 284 -42.52 4.52 -12.10
CA LEU A 284 -42.80 3.82 -13.34
C LEU A 284 -41.83 4.26 -14.45
N GLN A 285 -41.66 5.57 -14.63
CA GLN A 285 -40.74 6.12 -15.63
C GLN A 285 -39.28 5.68 -15.37
N TYR A 286 -38.85 5.70 -14.12
CA TYR A 286 -37.51 5.23 -13.74
C TYR A 286 -37.29 3.76 -14.12
N TYR A 287 -38.23 2.87 -13.79
CA TYR A 287 -38.10 1.45 -14.08
C TYR A 287 -38.17 1.16 -15.58
N LEU A 288 -39.05 1.83 -16.33
CA LEU A 288 -39.11 1.70 -17.79
C LEU A 288 -37.81 2.13 -18.46
N GLN A 289 -37.24 3.27 -18.05
CA GLN A 289 -35.94 3.72 -18.56
C GLN A 289 -34.83 2.70 -18.25
N ARG A 290 -34.84 2.13 -17.04
CA ARG A 290 -33.84 1.16 -16.63
C ARG A 290 -33.98 -0.17 -17.36
N GLN A 291 -35.19 -0.65 -17.60
CA GLN A 291 -35.46 -1.83 -18.43
C GLN A 291 -34.98 -1.62 -19.86
N ALA A 292 -35.22 -0.43 -20.45
CA ALA A 292 -34.72 -0.10 -21.78
C ALA A 292 -33.18 -0.11 -21.86
N GLU A 293 -32.50 0.45 -20.86
CA GLU A 293 -31.03 0.41 -20.77
C GLU A 293 -30.49 -1.02 -20.66
N ILE A 294 -31.11 -1.86 -19.82
CA ILE A 294 -30.74 -3.28 -19.66
C ILE A 294 -30.89 -4.02 -20.99
N MET A 295 -32.04 -3.86 -21.66
CA MET A 295 -32.30 -4.47 -22.97
C MET A 295 -31.30 -4.00 -24.03
N GLY A 296 -30.94 -2.71 -24.04
CA GLY A 296 -29.91 -2.18 -24.93
C GLY A 296 -28.53 -2.81 -24.70
N ARG A 297 -28.12 -2.97 -23.43
CA ARG A 297 -26.84 -3.63 -23.09
C ARG A 297 -26.83 -5.10 -23.51
N LEU A 298 -27.93 -5.83 -23.30
CA LEU A 298 -28.06 -7.23 -23.71
C LEU A 298 -28.03 -7.38 -25.25
N ALA A 299 -28.71 -6.49 -25.97
CA ALA A 299 -28.70 -6.48 -27.43
C ALA A 299 -27.30 -6.23 -28.01
N MET A 300 -26.48 -5.41 -27.35
CA MET A 300 -25.10 -5.14 -27.76
C MET A 300 -24.13 -6.29 -27.42
N ARG A 301 -24.34 -7.01 -26.32
CA ARG A 301 -23.57 -8.23 -25.98
C ARG A 301 -23.91 -9.42 -26.89
N GLY A 302 -25.11 -9.44 -27.48
CA GLY A 302 -25.59 -10.53 -28.32
C GLY A 302 -25.31 -10.40 -29.82
N ARG A 303 -24.68 -9.31 -30.30
CA ARG A 303 -24.25 -9.23 -31.71
C ARG A 303 -22.97 -10.05 -31.90
N PRO A 304 -22.99 -11.15 -32.70
CA PRO A 304 -21.76 -11.74 -33.19
C PRO A 304 -21.08 -10.66 -34.04
N GLY A 305 -19.80 -10.39 -33.77
CA GLY A 305 -19.01 -9.48 -34.59
C GLY A 305 -19.05 -9.93 -36.04
N THR A 306 -19.46 -9.01 -36.91
CA THR A 306 -19.06 -8.97 -38.32
C THR A 306 -17.58 -8.66 -38.42
#